data_AF-V4KMF2-F1
#
_entry.id   AF-V4KMF2-F1
#
_cell.length_a   1.000
_cell.length_b   1.000
_cell.length_c   1.000
_cell.angle_alpha   90.00
_cell.angle_beta   90.00
_cell.angle_gamma   90.00
#
_symmetry.space_group_name_H-M   'P 1'
#
loop_
_entity.id
_entity.type
_entity.pdbx_description
1 polymer ?
#
loop_
_entity_poly.entity_id
_entity_poly.type
_entity_poly.pdbx_seq_one_letter_code
_entity_poly.pdbx_strand_id
1 'polypeptide(L)'
;MSEGEREHPRLILHNFLSPEECKELEFIHKSCSTVGYRPNVFSTTLSHLIATNSPHLIIPFVSIRERLKEKMEETFGCEYELFIEFTGLISWCRGASIGWHSDDNRQYLKQRDFAAVCYLNSYGKEFKGGLFRFQSGEPATIAPSAGDVIMYTADDRNIHSVDEVTDGERLTLALWFSRDSSHDEDSKLVSRLSQCTLSSHRFCLPLPASTNMYWFCPHQEANQNIGFEICVARLHLLDFELHSLQDKDHSLEASEQLMGPLQIAKGRELLTREFKNILHALQVVQFYHWKASELKTSNVENDTVEEVKAMTQPHLETINALKSVFLPDEGLVTTIFGHSCSNGDRKDSLDLTDISPAITSWEEYTCKLHKELVSSLPQWKTYQTIHKVD
;
A
#
# COMPACT_ATOMS: atom_id res chain seq x y z
N MET A 1 46.05 -15.90 -9.94
CA MET A 1 45.47 -15.04 -8.89
C MET A 1 44.10 -15.61 -8.64
N SER A 2 43.88 -16.27 -7.50
CA SER A 2 42.53 -16.72 -7.14
C SER A 2 41.63 -15.51 -7.08
N GLU A 3 40.50 -15.55 -7.80
CA GLU A 3 39.38 -14.67 -7.51
C GLU A 3 39.09 -14.86 -6.02
N GLY A 4 39.52 -13.89 -5.20
CA GLY A 4 39.17 -13.89 -3.79
C GLY A 4 37.66 -13.97 -3.72
N GLU A 5 37.14 -14.89 -2.91
CA GLU A 5 35.71 -15.03 -2.64
C GLU A 5 35.16 -13.62 -2.42
N ARG A 6 34.41 -13.08 -3.40
CA ARG A 6 33.75 -11.79 -3.20
C ARG A 6 32.76 -12.06 -2.08
N GLU A 7 33.04 -11.53 -0.89
CA GLU A 7 32.10 -11.62 0.21
C GLU A 7 30.78 -11.01 -0.29
N HIS A 8 29.69 -11.74 -0.08
CA HIS A 8 28.34 -11.33 -0.43
C HIS A 8 27.62 -10.92 0.86
N PRO A 9 28.06 -9.84 1.55
CA PRO A 9 27.54 -9.49 2.85
C PRO A 9 26.05 -9.19 2.69
N ARG A 10 25.25 -10.02 3.34
CA ARG A 10 23.81 -9.92 3.41
C ARG A 10 23.37 -10.39 4.79
N LEU A 11 22.30 -9.81 5.29
CA LEU A 11 21.71 -10.13 6.58
C LEU A 11 20.24 -10.47 6.39
N ILE A 12 19.80 -11.50 7.09
CA ILE A 12 18.39 -11.90 7.16
C ILE A 12 17.97 -11.81 8.62
N LEU A 13 16.93 -11.03 8.89
CA LEU A 13 16.36 -10.85 10.21
C LEU A 13 14.95 -11.41 10.19
N HIS A 14 14.68 -12.35 11.09
CA HIS A 14 13.36 -12.95 11.21
C HIS A 14 12.50 -12.16 12.19
N ASN A 15 11.22 -11.96 11.86
CA ASN A 15 10.24 -11.27 12.71
C ASN A 15 10.72 -9.87 13.19
N PHE A 16 11.41 -9.12 12.34
CA PHE A 16 11.88 -7.77 12.64
C PHE A 16 10.72 -6.78 12.74
N LEU A 17 9.74 -6.91 11.84
CA LEU A 17 8.46 -6.22 11.93
C LEU A 17 7.50 -7.12 12.70
N SER A 18 6.73 -6.51 13.61
CA SER A 18 5.66 -7.21 14.28
C SER A 18 4.51 -7.56 13.31
N PRO A 19 3.67 -8.56 13.64
CA PRO A 19 2.48 -8.85 12.85
C PRO A 19 1.56 -7.63 12.67
N GLU A 20 1.44 -6.79 13.70
CA GLU A 20 0.61 -5.58 13.66
C GLU A 20 1.19 -4.53 12.69
N GLU A 21 2.51 -4.29 12.73
CA GLU A 21 3.17 -3.40 11.77
C GLU A 21 3.01 -3.91 10.33
N CYS A 22 3.11 -5.22 10.11
CA CYS A 22 2.88 -5.81 8.80
C CYS A 22 1.46 -5.54 8.29
N LYS A 23 0.44 -5.68 9.17
CA LYS A 23 -0.96 -5.47 8.82
C LYS A 23 -1.31 -4.00 8.63
N GLU A 24 -0.74 -3.10 9.43
CA GLU A 24 -0.87 -1.66 9.25
C GLU A 24 -0.31 -1.21 7.90
N LEU A 25 0.89 -1.67 7.53
CA LEU A 25 1.48 -1.37 6.23
C LEU A 25 0.73 -2.02 5.06
N GLU A 26 0.20 -3.24 5.22
CA GLU A 26 -0.69 -3.88 4.24
C GLU A 26 -1.96 -3.04 4.02
N PHE A 27 -2.59 -2.55 5.09
CA PHE A 27 -3.74 -1.65 5.03
C PHE A 27 -3.41 -0.36 4.27
N ILE A 28 -2.31 0.31 4.62
CA ILE A 28 -1.88 1.55 3.95
C ILE A 28 -1.64 1.28 2.46
N HIS A 29 -0.97 0.18 2.12
CA HIS A 29 -0.74 -0.17 0.72
C HIS A 29 -2.04 -0.41 -0.04
N LYS A 30 -2.90 -1.30 0.46
CA LYS A 30 -4.14 -1.70 -0.22
C LYS A 30 -5.16 -0.56 -0.32
N SER A 31 -5.01 0.49 0.47
CA SER A 31 -5.90 1.66 0.42
C SER A 31 -5.34 2.86 -0.33
N CYS A 32 -4.02 2.91 -0.57
CA CYS A 32 -3.34 4.07 -1.14
C CYS A 32 -2.41 3.74 -2.31
N SER A 33 -2.42 2.50 -2.82
CA SER A 33 -1.56 2.11 -3.95
C SER A 33 -1.98 2.77 -5.26
N THR A 34 -1.01 2.91 -6.15
CA THR A 34 -1.19 3.26 -7.57
C THR A 34 -0.52 2.22 -8.46
N VAL A 35 -0.83 2.24 -9.76
CA VAL A 35 -0.14 1.42 -10.76
C VAL A 35 1.35 1.75 -10.74
N GLY A 36 2.17 0.74 -10.48
CA GLY A 36 3.62 0.85 -10.46
C GLY A 36 4.22 0.90 -11.85
N TYR A 37 5.51 1.25 -11.93
CA TYR A 37 6.24 1.37 -13.20
C TYR A 37 6.43 0.03 -13.93
N ARG A 38 6.35 -1.10 -13.21
CA ARG A 38 6.51 -2.44 -13.80
C ARG A 38 5.14 -3.08 -14.05
N PRO A 39 5.01 -3.93 -15.09
CA PRO A 39 3.80 -4.72 -15.30
C PRO A 39 3.41 -5.48 -14.04
N ASN A 40 2.11 -5.44 -13.70
CA ASN A 40 1.50 -6.16 -12.58
C ASN A 40 2.10 -5.81 -11.20
N VAL A 41 2.71 -4.63 -11.07
CA VAL A 41 3.22 -4.11 -9.81
C VAL A 41 2.42 -2.88 -9.39
N PHE A 42 2.08 -2.78 -8.11
CA PHE A 42 1.50 -1.59 -7.51
C PHE A 42 2.47 -0.97 -6.51
N SER A 43 2.35 0.34 -6.29
CA SER A 43 3.24 1.06 -5.38
C SER A 43 2.54 2.16 -4.58
N THR A 44 2.96 2.30 -3.32
CA THR A 44 2.60 3.44 -2.45
C THR A 44 3.90 4.06 -1.97
N THR A 45 4.21 5.27 -2.44
CA THR A 45 5.37 6.05 -1.97
C THR A 45 4.93 7.03 -0.89
N LEU A 46 5.84 7.41 0.01
CA LEU A 46 5.54 8.44 1.02
C LEU A 46 5.15 9.77 0.37
N SER A 47 5.77 10.09 -0.76
CA SER A 47 5.40 11.25 -1.60
C SER A 47 3.97 11.19 -2.14
N HIS A 48 3.48 10.00 -2.51
CA HIS A 48 2.10 9.82 -2.96
C HIS A 48 1.10 10.05 -1.82
N LEU A 49 1.39 9.53 -0.62
CA LEU A 49 0.55 9.77 0.57
C LEU A 49 0.37 11.26 0.86
N ILE A 50 1.43 12.07 0.69
CA ILE A 50 1.34 13.53 0.82
C ILE A 50 0.46 14.12 -0.28
N ALA A 51 0.69 13.70 -1.54
CA ALA A 51 -0.03 14.21 -2.71
C ALA A 51 -1.54 13.92 -2.67
N THR A 52 -1.95 12.80 -2.06
CA THR A 52 -3.36 12.39 -1.92
C THR A 52 -3.99 12.84 -0.61
N ASN A 53 -3.42 13.84 0.07
CA ASN A 53 -3.92 14.37 1.34
C ASN A 53 -4.03 13.31 2.46
N SER A 54 -3.17 12.30 2.45
CA SER A 54 -3.01 11.30 3.52
C SER A 54 -1.61 11.33 4.18
N PRO A 55 -0.99 12.50 4.44
CA PRO A 55 0.38 12.57 4.96
C PRO A 55 0.54 11.96 6.36
N HIS A 56 -0.54 11.87 7.14
CA HIS A 56 -0.54 11.25 8.47
C HIS A 56 -0.19 9.76 8.41
N LEU A 57 -0.45 9.07 7.29
CA LEU A 57 -0.07 7.67 7.09
C LEU A 57 1.45 7.47 6.93
N ILE A 58 2.27 8.53 6.97
CA ILE A 58 3.73 8.42 7.06
C ILE A 58 4.18 7.99 8.47
N ILE A 59 3.40 8.31 9.51
CA ILE A 59 3.78 8.05 10.91
C ILE A 59 4.16 6.59 11.19
N PRO A 60 3.39 5.57 10.74
CA PRO A 60 3.76 4.17 10.95
C PRO A 60 5.13 3.78 10.36
N PHE A 61 5.63 4.51 9.37
CA PHE A 61 6.93 4.24 8.76
C PHE A 61 8.10 4.79 9.57
N VAL A 62 7.91 5.82 10.40
CA VAL A 62 9.00 6.58 11.03
C VAL A 62 9.91 5.66 11.85
N SER A 63 9.34 4.95 12.83
CA SER A 63 10.12 4.03 13.67
C SER A 63 10.67 2.84 12.89
N ILE A 64 9.96 2.34 11.88
CA ILE A 64 10.43 1.23 11.05
C ILE A 64 11.66 1.66 10.24
N ARG A 65 11.62 2.85 9.62
CA ARG A 65 12.73 3.43 8.85
C ARG A 65 13.98 3.63 9.71
N GLU A 66 13.81 4.16 10.92
CA GLU A 66 14.92 4.33 11.88
C GLU A 66 15.54 3.00 12.28
N ARG A 67 14.73 2.03 12.73
CA ARG A 67 15.22 0.70 13.14
C ARG A 67 15.94 -0.01 11.99
N LEU A 68 15.43 0.10 10.75
CA LEU A 68 16.07 -0.48 9.57
C LEU A 68 17.41 0.20 9.26
N LYS A 69 17.46 1.53 9.32
CA LYS A 69 18.68 2.31 9.08
C LYS A 69 19.75 1.96 10.11
N GLU A 70 19.42 2.00 11.41
CA GLU A 70 20.34 1.65 12.50
C GLU A 70 20.90 0.24 12.32
N LYS A 71 20.03 -0.71 11.96
CA LYS A 71 20.46 -2.10 11.78
C LYS A 71 21.32 -2.30 10.54
N MET A 72 21.06 -1.56 9.46
CA MET A 72 21.92 -1.52 8.27
C MET A 72 23.30 -0.98 8.64
N GLU A 73 23.34 0.15 9.35
CA GLU A 73 24.56 0.81 9.77
C GLU A 73 25.45 -0.09 10.65
N GLU A 74 24.87 -0.72 11.68
CA GLU A 74 25.55 -1.68 12.56
C GLU A 74 26.13 -2.88 11.78
N THR A 75 25.37 -3.40 10.82
CA THR A 75 25.72 -4.64 10.10
C THR A 75 26.87 -4.43 9.13
N PHE A 76 26.92 -3.27 8.48
CA PHE A 76 27.90 -2.97 7.43
C PHE A 76 29.02 -2.02 7.91
N GLY A 77 29.05 -1.67 9.21
CA GLY A 77 30.09 -0.85 9.83
C GLY A 77 30.14 0.56 9.24
N CYS A 78 28.97 1.19 9.11
CA CYS A 78 28.80 2.50 8.49
C CYS A 78 27.89 3.44 9.30
N GLU A 79 28.06 3.40 10.62
CA GLU A 79 27.29 4.17 11.57
C GLU A 79 27.27 5.66 11.25
N TYR A 80 26.06 6.23 11.21
CA TYR A 80 25.77 7.62 10.90
C TYR A 80 26.13 8.08 9.48
N GLU A 81 26.47 7.16 8.57
CA GLU A 81 26.87 7.49 7.20
C GLU A 81 25.73 7.32 6.18
N LEU A 82 24.56 6.79 6.59
CA LEU A 82 23.48 6.47 5.66
C LEU A 82 22.35 7.51 5.63
N PHE A 83 21.84 7.75 4.43
CA PHE A 83 20.61 8.47 4.14
C PHE A 83 19.62 7.51 3.49
N ILE A 84 18.33 7.65 3.80
CA ILE A 84 17.30 6.86 3.14
C ILE A 84 17.06 7.51 1.77
N GLU A 85 17.38 6.80 0.69
CA GLU A 85 17.22 7.30 -0.68
C GLU A 85 15.77 7.20 -1.15
N PHE A 86 15.08 6.15 -0.72
CA PHE A 86 13.71 5.86 -1.11
C PHE A 86 13.02 4.93 -0.12
N THR A 87 11.74 5.18 0.14
CA THR A 87 10.84 4.30 0.89
C THR A 87 9.57 4.03 0.08
N GLY A 88 9.19 2.76 -0.09
CA GLY A 88 7.94 2.43 -0.76
C GLY A 88 7.36 1.08 -0.37
N LEU A 89 6.03 1.03 -0.28
CA LEU A 89 5.27 -0.23 -0.25
C LEU A 89 5.06 -0.68 -1.69
N ILE A 90 5.46 -1.91 -1.98
CA ILE A 90 5.43 -2.48 -3.32
C ILE A 90 4.69 -3.81 -3.26
N SER A 91 3.70 -3.99 -4.13
CA SER A 91 3.08 -5.29 -4.34
C SER A 91 3.32 -5.83 -5.74
N TRP A 92 3.58 -7.13 -5.80
CA TRP A 92 3.79 -7.89 -7.03
C TRP A 92 2.62 -8.84 -7.17
N CYS A 93 1.77 -8.61 -8.16
CA CYS A 93 0.61 -9.45 -8.44
C CYS A 93 0.96 -10.56 -9.43
N ARG A 94 0.01 -11.45 -9.70
CA ARG A 94 0.21 -12.54 -10.67
C ARG A 94 0.82 -12.04 -11.99
N GLY A 95 1.85 -12.72 -12.47
CA GLY A 95 2.60 -12.39 -13.69
C GLY A 95 3.72 -11.35 -13.49
N ALA A 96 3.81 -10.70 -12.32
CA ALA A 96 4.92 -9.81 -12.01
C ALA A 96 6.20 -10.61 -11.72
N SER A 97 7.32 -10.19 -12.32
CA SER A 97 8.65 -10.77 -12.11
C SER A 97 9.73 -9.73 -12.40
N ILE A 98 10.96 -9.97 -11.95
CA ILE A 98 12.13 -9.18 -12.32
C ILE A 98 13.34 -10.09 -12.48
N GLY A 99 13.97 -10.01 -13.65
CA GLY A 99 15.18 -10.78 -13.94
C GLY A 99 16.39 -10.33 -13.12
N TRP A 100 17.51 -11.02 -13.32
CA TRP A 100 18.78 -10.75 -12.63
C TRP A 100 19.25 -9.30 -12.77
N HIS A 101 19.47 -8.64 -11.65
CA HIS A 101 19.99 -7.27 -11.58
C HIS A 101 20.66 -6.99 -10.23
N SER A 102 21.52 -5.98 -10.20
CA SER A 102 21.86 -5.24 -8.97
C SER A 102 20.98 -3.99 -8.87
N ASP A 103 20.81 -3.46 -7.67
CA ASP A 103 20.00 -2.26 -7.43
C ASP A 103 20.67 -0.97 -7.94
N ASP A 104 21.99 -1.00 -8.11
CA ASP A 104 22.81 0.09 -8.64
C ASP A 104 23.02 0.02 -10.17
N ASN A 105 22.33 -0.88 -10.89
CA ASN A 105 22.67 -1.28 -12.26
C ASN A 105 22.52 -0.20 -13.35
N ARG A 106 21.98 0.97 -13.03
CA ARG A 106 21.73 2.08 -13.98
C ARG A 106 22.33 3.37 -13.44
N GLN A 107 22.70 4.28 -14.34
CA GLN A 107 23.37 5.53 -13.96
C GLN A 107 22.59 6.35 -12.91
N TYR A 108 21.26 6.42 -13.02
CA TYR A 108 20.40 7.14 -12.06
C TYR A 108 20.11 6.37 -10.75
N LEU A 109 20.67 5.16 -10.60
CA LEU A 109 20.56 4.31 -9.41
C LEU A 109 21.93 4.09 -8.73
N LYS A 110 23.01 4.63 -9.29
CA LYS A 110 24.38 4.39 -8.84
C LYS A 110 24.68 4.91 -7.43
N GLN A 111 23.84 5.80 -6.92
CA GLN A 111 23.89 6.31 -5.55
C GLN A 111 23.47 5.27 -4.48
N ARG A 112 22.89 4.13 -4.88
CA ARG A 112 22.41 3.13 -3.92
C ARG A 112 23.59 2.31 -3.42
N ASP A 113 23.83 2.36 -2.13
CA ASP A 113 24.86 1.55 -1.46
C ASP A 113 24.27 0.28 -0.85
N PHE A 114 23.05 0.37 -0.31
CA PHE A 114 22.39 -0.74 0.37
C PHE A 114 20.89 -0.79 0.08
N ALA A 115 20.30 -1.96 0.28
CA ALA A 115 18.87 -2.19 0.15
C ALA A 115 18.35 -3.00 1.33
N ALA A 116 17.12 -2.69 1.77
CA ALA A 116 16.35 -3.50 2.71
C ALA A 116 14.99 -3.86 2.10
N VAL A 117 14.63 -5.14 2.15
CA VAL A 117 13.33 -5.65 1.70
C VAL A 117 12.66 -6.32 2.88
N CYS A 118 11.56 -5.74 3.35
CA CYS A 118 10.75 -6.24 4.45
C CYS A 118 9.49 -6.91 3.89
N TYR A 119 9.21 -8.13 4.31
CA TYR A 119 8.05 -8.89 3.84
C TYR A 119 6.83 -8.64 4.71
N LEU A 120 5.70 -8.30 4.09
CA LEU A 120 4.45 -7.99 4.80
C LEU A 120 3.46 -9.17 4.80
N ASN A 121 3.68 -10.14 3.91
CA ASN A 121 2.92 -11.38 3.84
C ASN A 121 3.81 -12.56 3.43
N SER A 122 3.28 -13.78 3.49
CA SER A 122 4.09 -15.00 3.47
C SER A 122 3.84 -15.86 2.23
N TYR A 123 4.93 -16.40 1.70
CA TYR A 123 4.92 -17.37 0.62
C TYR A 123 4.20 -18.65 1.04
N GLY A 124 3.40 -19.21 0.14
CA GLY A 124 2.60 -20.42 0.35
C GLY A 124 1.33 -20.21 1.20
N LYS A 125 1.16 -19.04 1.81
CA LYS A 125 -0.01 -18.70 2.62
C LYS A 125 -0.86 -17.61 1.97
N GLU A 126 -0.28 -16.46 1.63
CA GLU A 126 -0.99 -15.34 0.99
C GLU A 126 -0.67 -15.19 -0.51
N PHE A 127 0.43 -15.78 -0.99
CA PHE A 127 0.80 -15.80 -2.41
C PHE A 127 1.68 -17.02 -2.77
N LYS A 128 1.84 -17.31 -4.06
CA LYS A 128 2.73 -18.36 -4.62
C LYS A 128 3.61 -17.79 -5.73
N GLY A 129 4.73 -18.46 -6.01
CA GLY A 129 5.79 -17.89 -6.86
C GLY A 129 6.51 -16.75 -6.13
N GLY A 130 7.06 -15.77 -6.83
CA GLY A 130 7.56 -14.54 -6.19
C GLY A 130 8.76 -14.73 -5.25
N LEU A 131 9.49 -15.84 -5.37
CA LEU A 131 10.66 -16.12 -4.54
C LEU A 131 11.77 -15.13 -4.86
N PHE A 132 12.45 -14.63 -3.82
CA PHE A 132 13.60 -13.75 -3.99
C PHE A 132 14.87 -14.60 -4.12
N ARG A 133 15.64 -14.41 -5.18
CA ARG A 133 16.83 -15.23 -5.46
C ARG A 133 18.07 -14.38 -5.57
N PHE A 134 19.17 -14.84 -5.00
CA PHE A 134 20.50 -14.31 -5.26
C PHE A 134 21.21 -15.20 -6.28
N GLN A 135 21.97 -14.60 -7.18
CA GLN A 135 22.69 -15.32 -8.23
C GLN A 135 23.86 -16.13 -7.66
N SER A 136 24.46 -15.66 -6.57
CA SER A 136 25.59 -16.29 -5.88
C SER A 136 25.49 -16.08 -4.37
N GLY A 137 26.23 -16.90 -3.61
CA GLY A 137 26.29 -16.89 -2.14
C GLY A 137 25.03 -17.39 -1.44
N GLU A 138 25.15 -17.71 -0.16
CA GLU A 138 24.08 -18.34 0.63
C GLU A 138 23.36 -17.36 1.57
N PRO A 139 22.06 -17.55 1.82
CA PRO A 139 21.18 -18.46 1.08
C PRO A 139 20.87 -17.92 -0.33
N ALA A 140 20.89 -18.82 -1.32
CA ALA A 140 20.63 -18.46 -2.72
C ALA A 140 19.14 -18.16 -3.02
N THR A 141 18.22 -18.61 -2.17
CA THR A 141 16.78 -18.39 -2.34
C THR A 141 16.15 -18.09 -1.00
N ILE A 142 15.33 -17.04 -0.97
CA ILE A 142 14.57 -16.64 0.20
C ILE A 142 13.09 -16.87 -0.09
N ALA A 143 12.45 -17.65 0.78
CA ALA A 143 11.00 -17.73 0.86
C ALA A 143 10.50 -16.59 1.76
N PRO A 144 9.74 -15.63 1.21
CA PRO A 144 9.17 -14.54 2.00
C PRO A 144 8.32 -15.03 3.18
N SER A 145 8.55 -14.47 4.36
CA SER A 145 7.72 -14.66 5.54
C SER A 145 7.40 -13.31 6.15
N ALA A 146 6.14 -13.07 6.51
CA ALA A 146 5.72 -11.79 7.08
C ALA A 146 6.57 -11.44 8.32
N GLY A 147 7.07 -10.21 8.38
CA GLY A 147 7.94 -9.73 9.44
C GLY A 147 9.43 -9.85 9.15
N ASP A 148 9.84 -10.69 8.19
CA ASP A 148 11.25 -10.90 7.87
C ASP A 148 11.80 -9.76 7.01
N VAL A 149 13.09 -9.49 7.19
CA VAL A 149 13.84 -8.46 6.45
C VAL A 149 15.11 -9.07 5.86
N ILE A 150 15.39 -8.73 4.60
CA ILE A 150 16.68 -8.99 3.96
C ILE A 150 17.37 -7.65 3.77
N MET A 151 18.64 -7.55 4.18
CA MET A 151 19.51 -6.40 3.97
C MET A 151 20.75 -6.82 3.19
N TYR A 152 21.13 -6.06 2.17
CA TYR A 152 22.26 -6.41 1.30
C TYR A 152 22.87 -5.18 0.62
N THR A 153 24.11 -5.29 0.14
CA THR A 153 24.73 -4.23 -0.68
C THR A 153 24.04 -4.13 -2.03
N ALA A 154 23.79 -2.92 -2.52
CA ALA A 154 23.01 -2.69 -3.73
C ALA A 154 23.77 -3.01 -5.05
N ASP A 155 25.06 -3.36 -4.96
CA ASP A 155 25.97 -3.54 -6.09
C ASP A 155 26.00 -4.96 -6.68
N ASP A 156 26.94 -5.19 -7.60
CA ASP A 156 27.10 -6.46 -8.35
C ASP A 156 27.48 -7.66 -7.47
N ARG A 157 27.76 -7.45 -6.17
CA ARG A 157 27.95 -8.54 -5.22
C ARG A 157 26.63 -9.20 -4.89
N ASN A 158 25.49 -8.50 -4.92
CA ASN A 158 24.20 -9.09 -4.59
C ASN A 158 23.25 -9.02 -5.77
N ILE A 159 23.67 -9.55 -6.93
CA ILE A 159 22.78 -9.71 -8.08
C ILE A 159 21.63 -10.64 -7.69
N HIS A 160 20.41 -10.17 -7.91
CA HIS A 160 19.21 -10.84 -7.46
C HIS A 160 18.07 -10.75 -8.48
N SER A 161 17.04 -11.56 -8.26
CA SER A 161 15.81 -11.60 -9.06
C SER A 161 14.61 -11.92 -8.17
N VAL A 162 13.42 -11.67 -8.70
CA VAL A 162 12.17 -12.18 -8.11
C VAL A 162 11.49 -13.04 -9.17
N ASP A 163 11.31 -14.32 -8.84
CA ASP A 163 10.57 -15.27 -9.67
C ASP A 163 9.14 -14.74 -9.92
N GLU A 164 8.50 -15.19 -11.00
CA GLU A 164 7.12 -14.79 -11.29
C GLU A 164 6.18 -15.13 -10.13
N VAL A 165 5.36 -14.16 -9.71
CA VAL A 165 4.22 -14.43 -8.82
C VAL A 165 3.17 -15.17 -9.61
N THR A 166 2.81 -16.38 -9.19
CA THR A 166 1.89 -17.25 -9.93
C THR A 166 0.46 -17.20 -9.40
N ASP A 167 0.29 -16.75 -8.15
CA ASP A 167 -1.00 -16.66 -7.45
C ASP A 167 -0.85 -15.67 -6.28
N GLY A 168 -1.86 -14.85 -6.03
CA GLY A 168 -1.88 -13.86 -4.95
C GLY A 168 -1.11 -12.57 -5.24
N GLU A 169 -0.93 -11.79 -4.18
CA GLU A 169 -0.25 -10.50 -4.17
C GLU A 169 0.93 -10.60 -3.17
N ARG A 170 2.18 -10.44 -3.60
CA ARG A 170 3.37 -10.42 -2.73
C ARG A 170 3.66 -8.98 -2.30
N LEU A 171 3.55 -8.68 -1.00
CA LEU A 171 3.70 -7.33 -0.46
C LEU A 171 5.04 -7.16 0.28
N THR A 172 5.70 -6.04 0.00
CA THR A 172 6.96 -5.66 0.64
C THR A 172 7.03 -4.18 0.97
N LEU A 173 7.71 -3.84 2.06
CA LEU A 173 8.29 -2.51 2.26
C LEU A 173 9.74 -2.55 1.76
N ALA A 174 10.05 -1.73 0.75
CA ALA A 174 11.39 -1.62 0.17
C ALA A 174 12.02 -0.28 0.53
N LEU A 175 13.26 -0.34 1.02
CA LEU A 175 14.11 0.82 1.28
C LEU A 175 15.42 0.69 0.52
N TRP A 176 15.89 1.81 -0.01
CA TRP A 176 17.27 1.95 -0.50
C TRP A 176 17.99 3.02 0.31
N PHE A 177 19.29 2.81 0.52
CA PHE A 177 20.15 3.68 1.29
C PHE A 177 21.31 4.18 0.44
N SER A 178 21.70 5.43 0.68
CA SER A 178 22.78 6.14 0.00
C SER A 178 23.72 6.73 1.04
N ARG A 179 25.02 6.73 0.78
CA ARG A 179 26.03 7.49 1.53
C ARG A 179 26.14 8.93 1.06
N ASP A 180 25.55 9.24 -0.09
CA ASP A 180 25.45 10.59 -0.63
C ASP A 180 24.16 11.26 -0.12
N SER A 181 24.33 12.30 0.71
CA SER A 181 23.24 13.07 1.31
C SER A 181 22.38 13.84 0.31
N SER A 182 22.88 14.09 -0.91
CA SER A 182 22.07 14.74 -1.95
C SER A 182 20.87 13.88 -2.41
N HIS A 183 20.89 12.60 -2.07
CA HIS A 183 19.84 11.65 -2.38
C HIS A 183 18.84 11.43 -1.23
N ASP A 184 19.02 12.09 -0.08
CA ASP A 184 18.14 11.95 1.07
C ASP A 184 16.66 12.25 0.75
N GLU A 185 15.81 11.25 0.97
CA GLU A 185 14.36 11.32 0.81
C GLU A 185 13.72 12.27 1.83
N ASP A 186 14.25 12.35 3.05
CA ASP A 186 13.63 13.07 4.16
C ASP A 186 13.53 14.56 3.86
N SER A 187 14.61 15.17 3.37
CA SER A 187 14.61 16.58 2.98
C SER A 187 13.49 16.93 1.98
N LYS A 188 13.23 16.02 1.02
CA LYS A 188 12.18 16.17 -0.01
C LYS A 188 10.80 16.01 0.61
N LEU A 189 10.61 15.03 1.49
CA LEU A 189 9.34 14.80 2.18
C LEU A 189 8.99 15.94 3.14
N VAL A 190 9.95 16.40 3.94
CA VAL A 190 9.79 17.54 4.85
C VAL A 190 9.41 18.80 4.07
N SER A 191 10.06 19.07 2.94
CA SER A 191 9.71 20.19 2.06
C SER A 191 8.26 20.11 1.57
N ARG A 192 7.81 18.93 1.11
CA ARG A 192 6.42 18.73 0.66
C ARG A 192 5.41 18.86 1.81
N LEU A 193 5.67 18.22 2.95
CA LEU A 193 4.84 18.34 4.16
C LEU A 193 4.70 19.78 4.63
N SER A 194 5.76 20.59 4.46
CA SER A 194 5.76 22.00 4.82
C SER A 194 4.86 22.86 3.94
N GLN A 195 4.63 22.44 2.70
CA GLN A 195 3.75 23.12 1.74
C GLN A 195 2.29 22.72 1.92
N CYS A 196 2.01 21.56 2.50
CA CYS A 196 0.66 21.15 2.85
C CYS A 196 0.10 22.04 3.97
N THR A 197 -1.10 22.58 3.78
CA THR A 197 -1.86 23.22 4.86
C THR A 197 -2.37 22.16 5.82
N LEU A 198 -1.56 21.79 6.81
CA LEU A 198 -1.95 20.88 7.91
C LEU A 198 -2.88 21.56 8.93
N SER A 199 -3.68 22.54 8.50
CA SER A 199 -4.51 23.37 9.36
C SER A 199 -5.79 22.65 9.82
N SER A 200 -5.94 22.54 11.14
CA SER A 200 -7.14 22.49 12.02
C SER A 200 -8.37 21.65 11.68
N HIS A 201 -8.58 21.19 10.45
CA HIS A 201 -9.70 20.31 10.12
C HIS A 201 -9.45 18.97 10.79
N ARG A 202 -10.45 18.49 11.55
CA ARG A 202 -10.32 17.30 12.40
C ARG A 202 -9.93 16.04 11.60
N PHE A 203 -10.14 16.01 10.27
CA PHE A 203 -9.91 14.84 9.43
C PHE A 203 -9.20 15.21 8.11
N CYS A 204 -8.07 14.55 7.84
CA CYS A 204 -7.39 14.58 6.54
C CYS A 204 -8.07 13.58 5.59
N LEU A 205 -9.18 13.99 4.98
CA LEU A 205 -9.88 13.13 4.02
C LEU A 205 -9.02 12.98 2.75
N PRO A 206 -8.84 11.75 2.24
CA PRO A 206 -8.00 11.52 1.07
C PRO A 206 -8.58 12.20 -0.16
N LEU A 207 -7.70 12.63 -1.06
CA LEU A 207 -8.02 13.21 -2.36
C LEU A 207 -7.37 12.34 -3.43
N PRO A 208 -8.13 11.73 -4.36
CA PRO A 208 -7.51 10.91 -5.38
C PRO A 208 -6.63 11.74 -6.31
N ALA A 209 -5.56 11.11 -6.81
CA ALA A 209 -4.73 11.65 -7.87
C ALA A 209 -5.44 11.55 -9.24
N SER A 210 -4.71 11.80 -10.33
CA SER A 210 -5.25 11.62 -11.68
C SER A 210 -5.63 10.14 -11.91
N THR A 211 -6.75 9.90 -12.58
CA THR A 211 -7.33 8.56 -12.78
C THR A 211 -6.42 7.61 -13.55
N ASN A 212 -5.50 8.13 -14.37
CA ASN A 212 -4.49 7.34 -15.06
C ASN A 212 -3.52 6.64 -14.10
N MET A 213 -3.36 7.12 -12.86
CA MET A 213 -2.52 6.49 -11.85
C MET A 213 -3.17 5.23 -11.24
N TYR A 214 -4.48 5.08 -11.39
CA TYR A 214 -5.26 4.00 -10.80
C TYR A 214 -5.84 3.02 -11.81
N TRP A 215 -5.76 3.32 -13.12
CA TRP A 215 -6.20 2.40 -14.16
C TRP A 215 -5.15 1.34 -14.46
N PHE A 216 -5.40 0.10 -14.02
CA PHE A 216 -4.54 -1.03 -14.28
C PHE A 216 -4.91 -1.73 -15.60
N CYS A 217 -3.90 -1.98 -16.43
CA CYS A 217 -4.03 -2.76 -17.66
C CYS A 217 -2.91 -3.83 -17.70
N PRO A 218 -3.24 -5.13 -17.73
CA PRO A 218 -2.26 -6.20 -17.70
C PRO A 218 -1.46 -6.33 -19.01
N HIS A 219 -1.97 -5.83 -20.14
CA HIS A 219 -1.33 -5.93 -21.45
C HIS A 219 -1.25 -4.54 -22.08
N GLN A 220 -0.04 -4.01 -22.27
CA GLN A 220 0.17 -2.67 -22.86
C GLN A 220 -0.19 -2.58 -24.36
N GLU A 221 -0.92 -3.56 -24.92
CA GLU A 221 -1.34 -3.56 -26.33
C GLU A 221 -2.62 -2.73 -26.52
N ALA A 222 -2.53 -1.74 -27.40
CA ALA A 222 -3.38 -0.55 -27.46
C ALA A 222 -4.84 -0.73 -27.94
N ASN A 223 -5.38 -1.96 -28.04
CA ASN A 223 -6.61 -2.19 -28.80
C ASN A 223 -7.79 -2.83 -28.03
N GLN A 224 -7.69 -3.05 -26.72
CA GLN A 224 -8.80 -3.60 -25.96
C GLN A 224 -8.92 -2.91 -24.59
N ASN A 225 -10.13 -2.49 -24.20
CA ASN A 225 -10.47 -1.97 -22.86
C ASN A 225 -10.37 -3.09 -21.81
N ILE A 226 -9.20 -3.70 -21.68
CA ILE A 226 -8.93 -4.82 -20.77
C ILE A 226 -8.17 -4.23 -19.60
N GLY A 227 -8.90 -3.78 -18.60
CA GLY A 227 -8.32 -3.17 -17.42
C GLY A 227 -9.39 -2.90 -16.38
N PHE A 228 -8.96 -2.38 -15.24
CA PHE A 228 -9.87 -1.99 -14.18
C PHE A 228 -9.28 -0.84 -13.37
N GLU A 229 -10.13 -0.10 -12.69
CA GLU A 229 -9.72 0.86 -11.67
C GLU A 229 -9.41 0.12 -10.37
N ILE A 230 -8.21 0.29 -9.84
CA ILE A 230 -7.69 -0.56 -8.75
C ILE A 230 -8.45 -0.38 -7.43
N CYS A 231 -8.99 0.80 -7.15
CA CYS A 231 -9.76 1.06 -5.94
C CYS A 231 -11.13 0.34 -6.01
N VAL A 232 -11.80 0.41 -7.16
CA VAL A 232 -13.05 -0.33 -7.45
C VAL A 232 -12.80 -1.83 -7.33
N ALA A 233 -11.70 -2.32 -7.93
CA ALA A 233 -11.33 -3.73 -7.87
C ALA A 233 -11.08 -4.21 -6.45
N ARG A 234 -10.38 -3.42 -5.62
CA ARG A 234 -10.13 -3.78 -4.21
C ARG A 234 -11.39 -3.76 -3.35
N LEU A 235 -12.33 -2.85 -3.59
CA LEU A 235 -13.65 -2.87 -2.94
C LEU A 235 -14.45 -4.10 -3.37
N HIS A 236 -14.45 -4.43 -4.66
CA HIS A 236 -15.13 -5.60 -5.21
C HIS A 236 -14.61 -6.91 -4.60
N LEU A 237 -13.30 -7.05 -4.39
CA LEU A 237 -12.70 -8.21 -3.71
C LEU A 237 -13.17 -8.39 -2.26
N LEU A 238 -13.63 -7.31 -1.62
CA LEU A 238 -14.20 -7.33 -0.27
C LEU A 238 -15.74 -7.43 -0.27
N ASP A 239 -16.32 -7.75 -1.43
CA ASP A 239 -17.76 -7.87 -1.68
C ASP A 239 -18.51 -6.53 -1.49
N PHE A 240 -17.85 -5.39 -1.75
CA PHE A 240 -18.47 -4.05 -1.75
C PHE A 240 -18.60 -3.47 -3.16
N GLU A 241 -19.69 -2.74 -3.39
CA GLU A 241 -20.00 -2.07 -4.65
C GLU A 241 -20.16 -0.57 -4.43
N LEU A 242 -20.06 0.22 -5.51
CA LEU A 242 -20.07 1.69 -5.45
C LEU A 242 -21.32 2.27 -6.11
N HIS A 243 -21.94 3.21 -5.42
CA HIS A 243 -23.06 4.00 -5.92
C HIS A 243 -22.68 5.49 -5.91
N SER A 244 -22.53 6.09 -7.09
CA SER A 244 -22.26 7.53 -7.21
C SER A 244 -23.51 8.35 -6.87
N LEU A 245 -23.32 9.47 -6.17
CA LEU A 245 -24.37 10.44 -5.85
C LEU A 245 -24.40 11.63 -6.82
N GLN A 246 -23.48 11.69 -7.78
CA GLN A 246 -23.52 12.69 -8.82
C GLN A 246 -24.62 12.35 -9.83
N ASP A 247 -25.41 13.34 -10.22
CA ASP A 247 -26.46 13.18 -11.22
C ASP A 247 -25.89 12.62 -12.53
N LYS A 248 -26.71 11.83 -13.24
CA LYS A 248 -26.44 11.31 -14.59
C LYS A 248 -26.43 12.44 -15.63
N ASP A 249 -25.76 13.54 -15.37
CA ASP A 249 -25.56 14.57 -16.37
C ASP A 249 -24.60 13.97 -17.40
N HIS A 250 -25.07 13.81 -18.63
CA HIS A 250 -24.36 13.13 -19.72
C HIS A 250 -23.07 13.83 -20.18
N SER A 251 -22.61 14.84 -19.44
CA SER A 251 -21.46 15.69 -19.70
C SER A 251 -20.24 15.38 -18.82
N LEU A 252 -20.42 14.72 -17.66
CA LEU A 252 -19.32 14.41 -16.74
C LEU A 252 -18.56 13.17 -17.22
N GLU A 253 -17.23 13.25 -17.21
CA GLU A 253 -16.41 12.06 -17.49
C GLU A 253 -16.65 11.02 -16.39
N ALA A 254 -16.73 9.73 -16.74
CA ALA A 254 -16.99 8.69 -15.74
C ALA A 254 -16.01 8.75 -14.55
N SER A 255 -14.76 9.15 -14.81
CA SER A 255 -13.70 9.40 -13.81
C SER A 255 -14.13 10.38 -12.71
N GLU A 256 -14.90 11.42 -13.03
CA GLU A 256 -15.34 12.44 -12.08
C GLU A 256 -16.32 11.88 -11.04
N GLN A 257 -17.03 10.80 -11.39
CA GLN A 257 -17.95 10.10 -10.48
C GLN A 257 -17.21 9.41 -9.32
N LEU A 258 -15.98 8.94 -9.52
CA LEU A 258 -15.17 8.34 -8.45
C LEU A 258 -14.51 9.38 -7.55
N MET A 259 -14.32 10.60 -8.09
CA MET A 259 -13.78 11.75 -7.36
C MET A 259 -14.83 12.45 -6.49
N GLY A 260 -16.10 12.23 -6.80
CA GLY A 260 -17.24 12.82 -6.13
C GLY A 260 -17.80 12.01 -4.96
N PRO A 261 -18.82 12.56 -4.27
CA PRO A 261 -19.52 11.87 -3.19
C PRO A 261 -20.14 10.56 -3.66
N LEU A 262 -20.00 9.51 -2.84
CA LEU A 262 -20.49 8.18 -3.16
C LEU A 262 -20.94 7.42 -1.91
N GLN A 263 -21.71 6.36 -2.14
CA GLN A 263 -22.14 5.39 -1.15
C GLN A 263 -21.57 4.01 -1.50
N ILE A 264 -21.42 3.15 -0.49
CA ILE A 264 -21.05 1.75 -0.69
C ILE A 264 -22.28 0.86 -0.50
N ALA A 265 -22.37 -0.17 -1.31
CA ALA A 265 -23.42 -1.18 -1.26
C ALA A 265 -22.80 -2.57 -1.00
N LYS A 266 -23.60 -3.45 -0.43
CA LYS A 266 -23.27 -4.88 -0.30
C LYS A 266 -24.55 -5.70 -0.43
N GLY A 267 -24.54 -6.69 -1.32
CA GLY A 267 -25.72 -7.53 -1.57
C GLY A 267 -26.92 -6.73 -2.11
N ARG A 268 -27.98 -6.55 -1.32
CA ARG A 268 -29.18 -5.75 -1.68
C ARG A 268 -29.35 -4.51 -0.81
N GLU A 269 -28.31 -4.13 -0.11
CA GLU A 269 -28.30 -3.10 0.90
C GLU A 269 -27.32 -1.99 0.53
N LEU A 270 -27.70 -0.75 0.84
CA LEU A 270 -26.91 0.44 0.60
C LEU A 270 -26.70 1.18 1.92
N LEU A 271 -25.44 1.51 2.22
CA LEU A 271 -25.11 2.32 3.39
C LEU A 271 -25.58 3.75 3.13
N THR A 272 -26.35 4.32 4.06
CA THR A 272 -26.86 5.70 3.94
C THR A 272 -25.75 6.73 4.09
N ARG A 273 -24.65 6.37 4.77
CA ARG A 273 -23.49 7.23 4.98
C ARG A 273 -22.73 7.49 3.68
N GLU A 274 -22.41 8.76 3.46
CA GLU A 274 -21.71 9.23 2.26
C GLU A 274 -20.20 9.31 2.49
N PHE A 275 -19.44 8.85 1.51
CA PHE A 275 -17.99 9.03 1.44
C PHE A 275 -17.67 10.17 0.48
N LYS A 276 -16.59 10.92 0.74
CA LYS A 276 -16.20 12.04 -0.10
C LYS A 276 -15.77 11.66 -1.52
N ASN A 277 -15.16 10.49 -1.66
CA ASN A 277 -14.65 9.93 -2.91
C ASN A 277 -14.26 8.46 -2.70
N ILE A 278 -13.79 7.81 -3.76
CA ILE A 278 -13.42 6.40 -3.75
C ILE A 278 -12.29 6.05 -2.78
N LEU A 279 -11.28 6.92 -2.62
CA LEU A 279 -10.19 6.66 -1.69
C LEU A 279 -10.67 6.70 -0.24
N HIS A 280 -11.58 7.61 0.09
CA HIS A 280 -12.16 7.66 1.43
C HIS A 280 -12.93 6.37 1.75
N ALA A 281 -13.75 5.88 0.81
CA ALA A 281 -14.44 4.61 0.97
C ALA A 281 -13.47 3.43 1.08
N LEU A 282 -12.47 3.36 0.21
CA LEU A 282 -11.49 2.28 0.22
C LEU A 282 -10.66 2.26 1.52
N GLN A 283 -10.19 3.43 2.00
CA GLN A 283 -9.45 3.53 3.26
C GLN A 283 -10.29 3.02 4.44
N VAL A 284 -11.55 3.43 4.56
CA VAL A 284 -12.44 2.95 5.64
C VAL A 284 -12.69 1.44 5.53
N VAL A 285 -13.00 0.93 4.34
CA VAL A 285 -13.29 -0.51 4.15
C VAL A 285 -12.06 -1.37 4.41
N GLN A 286 -10.87 -0.96 3.95
CA GLN A 286 -9.62 -1.67 4.25
C GLN A 286 -9.24 -1.58 5.72
N PHE A 287 -9.49 -0.45 6.38
CA PHE A 287 -9.30 -0.30 7.82
C PHE A 287 -10.23 -1.24 8.61
N TYR A 288 -11.51 -1.30 8.23
CA TYR A 288 -12.44 -2.26 8.81
C TYR A 288 -11.95 -3.70 8.61
N HIS A 289 -11.49 -4.06 7.42
CA HIS A 289 -10.95 -5.40 7.16
C HIS A 289 -9.75 -5.74 8.06
N TRP A 290 -8.83 -4.77 8.27
CA TRP A 290 -7.72 -4.93 9.21
C TRP A 290 -8.18 -5.07 10.66
N LYS A 291 -9.13 -4.24 11.11
CA LYS A 291 -9.57 -4.14 12.50
C LYS A 291 -10.82 -4.96 12.85
N ALA A 292 -11.32 -5.77 11.92
CA ALA A 292 -12.60 -6.49 12.06
C ALA A 292 -12.67 -7.35 13.34
N SER A 293 -11.59 -8.03 13.71
CA SER A 293 -11.56 -8.85 14.93
C SER A 293 -11.62 -8.02 16.22
N GLU A 294 -11.06 -6.82 16.23
CA GLU A 294 -11.09 -5.91 17.38
C GLU A 294 -12.48 -5.27 17.52
N LEU A 295 -13.05 -4.81 16.41
CA LEU A 295 -14.35 -4.12 16.36
C LEU A 295 -15.53 -5.03 16.72
N LYS A 296 -15.48 -6.31 16.36
CA LYS A 296 -16.50 -7.30 16.76
C LYS A 296 -16.56 -7.52 18.28
N THR A 297 -15.48 -7.25 19.01
CA THR A 297 -15.44 -7.42 20.48
C THR A 297 -15.92 -6.20 21.24
N SER A 298 -16.00 -5.02 20.60
CA SER A 298 -16.37 -3.75 21.23
C SER A 298 -17.85 -3.36 21.08
N ASN A 299 -18.65 -4.11 20.30
CA ASN A 299 -20.08 -3.82 20.09
C ASN A 299 -20.91 -4.14 21.36
N VAL A 300 -20.89 -3.21 22.32
CA VAL A 300 -21.90 -3.06 23.38
C VAL A 300 -22.86 -1.97 22.91
N GLU A 301 -24.13 -2.36 22.74
CA GLU A 301 -25.35 -1.57 22.55
C GLU A 301 -25.18 -0.07 22.25
N ASN A 302 -25.40 0.33 20.99
CA ASN A 302 -25.76 1.70 20.64
C ASN A 302 -26.99 1.69 19.73
N ASP A 303 -27.92 2.60 20.04
CA ASP A 303 -29.22 2.78 19.40
C ASP A 303 -29.12 2.85 17.86
N THR A 304 -29.77 1.90 17.20
CA THR A 304 -29.83 1.79 15.74
C THR A 304 -30.64 2.92 15.13
N VAL A 305 -29.94 3.96 14.65
CA VAL A 305 -30.43 4.69 13.48
C VAL A 305 -30.36 3.72 12.29
N GLU A 306 -31.39 3.66 11.45
CA GLU A 306 -31.35 2.85 10.22
C GLU A 306 -30.28 3.41 9.26
N GLU A 307 -29.05 2.91 9.42
CA GLU A 307 -27.89 3.32 8.61
C GLU A 307 -27.80 2.56 7.29
N VAL A 308 -28.67 1.57 7.09
CA VAL A 308 -28.74 0.76 5.88
C VAL A 308 -30.15 0.88 5.28
N LYS A 309 -30.22 1.08 3.97
CA LYS A 309 -31.49 1.09 3.22
C LYS A 309 -31.49 0.00 2.15
N ALA A 310 -32.67 -0.54 1.88
CA ALA A 310 -32.86 -1.46 0.76
C ALA A 310 -32.55 -0.75 -0.57
N MET A 311 -31.82 -1.43 -1.46
CA MET A 311 -31.55 -0.91 -2.79
C MET A 311 -32.81 -0.87 -3.65
N THR A 312 -32.95 0.21 -4.42
CA THR A 312 -34.00 0.38 -5.43
C THR A 312 -33.43 0.07 -6.81
N GLN A 313 -34.31 -0.14 -7.80
CA GLN A 313 -33.89 -0.41 -9.18
C GLN A 313 -32.95 0.69 -9.75
N PRO A 314 -33.20 1.99 -9.52
CA PRO A 314 -32.26 3.04 -9.93
C PRO A 314 -30.86 2.91 -9.32
N HIS A 315 -30.75 2.50 -8.04
CA HIS A 315 -29.44 2.29 -7.42
C HIS A 315 -28.66 1.18 -8.14
N LEU A 316 -29.32 0.05 -8.44
CA LEU A 316 -28.71 -1.07 -9.16
C LEU A 316 -28.25 -0.68 -10.56
N GLU A 317 -29.02 0.14 -11.27
CA GLU A 317 -28.63 0.65 -12.59
C GLU A 317 -27.38 1.51 -12.54
N THR A 318 -27.26 2.40 -11.54
CA THR A 318 -26.08 3.24 -11.34
C THR A 318 -24.85 2.42 -10.98
N ILE A 319 -24.99 1.44 -10.07
CA ILE A 319 -23.90 0.53 -9.68
C ILE A 319 -23.41 -0.27 -10.91
N ASN A 320 -24.33 -0.85 -11.68
CA ASN A 320 -23.98 -1.63 -12.87
C ASN A 320 -23.33 -0.77 -13.95
N ALA A 321 -23.77 0.47 -14.12
CA ALA A 321 -23.14 1.41 -15.05
C ALA A 321 -21.68 1.70 -14.64
N LEU A 322 -21.42 2.01 -13.37
CA LEU A 322 -20.07 2.22 -12.85
C LEU A 322 -19.19 0.98 -13.03
N LYS A 323 -19.70 -0.20 -12.66
CA LYS A 323 -18.98 -1.47 -12.85
C LYS A 323 -18.63 -1.73 -14.31
N SER A 324 -19.56 -1.48 -15.24
CA SER A 324 -19.29 -1.71 -16.67
C SER A 324 -18.16 -0.86 -17.23
N VAL A 325 -17.89 0.30 -16.61
CA VAL A 325 -16.81 1.21 -17.00
C VAL A 325 -15.51 0.88 -16.27
N PHE A 326 -15.56 0.67 -14.96
CA PHE A 326 -14.37 0.58 -14.10
C PHE A 326 -13.93 -0.85 -13.76
N LEU A 327 -14.79 -1.82 -14.03
CA LEU A 327 -14.57 -3.24 -13.74
C LEU A 327 -15.20 -4.13 -14.83
N PRO A 328 -14.86 -3.93 -16.11
CA PRO A 328 -15.48 -4.65 -17.23
C PRO A 328 -15.24 -6.17 -17.19
N ASP A 329 -14.16 -6.62 -16.54
CA ASP A 329 -13.82 -8.04 -16.35
C ASP A 329 -13.53 -8.32 -14.87
N GLU A 330 -14.54 -8.80 -14.14
CA GLU A 330 -14.41 -9.23 -12.74
C GLU A 330 -13.47 -10.45 -12.59
N GLY A 331 -13.42 -11.32 -13.61
CA GLY A 331 -12.55 -12.50 -13.65
C GLY A 331 -11.08 -12.11 -13.67
N LEU A 332 -10.74 -11.03 -14.37
CA LEU A 332 -9.38 -10.47 -14.38
C LEU A 332 -8.94 -10.03 -12.99
N VAL A 333 -9.82 -9.40 -12.20
CA VAL A 333 -9.50 -8.96 -10.82
C VAL A 333 -9.10 -10.14 -9.95
N THR A 334 -9.91 -11.20 -9.97
CA THR A 334 -9.63 -12.43 -9.22
C THR A 334 -8.37 -13.13 -9.73
N THR A 335 -8.06 -13.03 -11.01
CA THR A 335 -6.83 -13.59 -11.59
C THR A 335 -5.59 -12.84 -11.13
N ILE A 336 -5.66 -11.51 -11.04
CA ILE A 336 -4.53 -10.64 -10.71
C ILE A 336 -4.22 -10.66 -9.20
N PHE A 337 -5.25 -10.51 -8.37
CA PHE A 337 -5.09 -10.43 -6.91
C PHE A 337 -5.35 -11.73 -6.16
N GLY A 338 -6.05 -12.68 -6.78
CA GLY A 338 -6.56 -13.85 -6.07
C GLY A 338 -5.45 -14.80 -5.65
N HIS A 339 -5.57 -15.30 -4.42
CA HIS A 339 -4.82 -16.45 -3.94
C HIS A 339 -5.80 -17.54 -3.51
N SER A 340 -5.79 -18.68 -4.19
CA SER A 340 -6.58 -19.85 -3.79
C SER A 340 -5.76 -20.70 -2.83
N CYS A 341 -5.88 -20.43 -1.52
CA CYS A 341 -5.61 -21.44 -0.51
C CYS A 341 -6.93 -21.92 0.09
N SER A 342 -7.30 -23.12 -0.31
CA SER A 342 -8.24 -23.99 0.39
C SER A 342 -7.70 -24.28 1.79
N ASN A 343 -8.03 -23.45 2.77
CA ASN A 343 -8.08 -23.80 4.19
C ASN A 343 -8.79 -22.69 4.97
N GLY A 344 -10.06 -22.95 5.32
CA GLY A 344 -10.64 -22.76 6.65
C GLY A 344 -10.75 -21.37 7.29
N ASP A 345 -9.98 -20.36 6.89
CA ASP A 345 -10.03 -19.04 7.54
C ASP A 345 -11.04 -18.17 6.82
N ARG A 346 -12.28 -18.34 7.27
CA ARG A 346 -13.46 -17.48 7.12
C ARG A 346 -13.25 -16.33 6.13
N LYS A 347 -14.01 -16.36 5.03
CA LYS A 347 -14.69 -15.14 4.60
C LYS A 347 -15.55 -14.70 5.79
N ASP A 348 -14.95 -14.02 6.75
CA ASP A 348 -15.67 -13.21 7.72
C ASP A 348 -16.36 -12.18 6.84
N SER A 349 -17.62 -12.47 6.49
CA SER A 349 -18.40 -11.59 5.64
C SER A 349 -18.56 -10.29 6.41
N LEU A 350 -17.74 -9.31 6.06
CA LEU A 350 -17.78 -7.95 6.57
C LEU A 350 -19.22 -7.45 6.44
N ASP A 351 -19.89 -7.18 7.55
CA ASP A 351 -21.26 -6.69 7.54
C ASP A 351 -21.27 -5.21 7.13
N LEU A 352 -22.26 -4.80 6.34
CA LEU A 352 -22.41 -3.40 5.97
C LEU A 352 -22.71 -2.52 7.18
N THR A 353 -23.40 -3.07 8.20
CA THR A 353 -23.72 -2.37 9.45
C THR A 353 -22.50 -2.08 10.32
N ASP A 354 -21.46 -2.92 10.23
CA ASP A 354 -20.19 -2.72 10.94
C ASP A 354 -19.30 -1.62 10.33
N ILE A 355 -19.64 -1.10 9.14
CA ILE A 355 -18.88 -0.02 8.51
C ILE A 355 -19.04 1.29 9.28
N SER A 356 -20.22 1.57 9.83
CA SER A 356 -20.45 2.81 10.57
C SER A 356 -19.59 2.96 11.83
N PRO A 357 -19.49 1.97 12.73
CA PRO A 357 -18.53 2.04 13.82
C PRO A 357 -17.08 2.07 13.29
N ALA A 358 -16.78 1.38 12.19
CA ALA A 358 -15.45 1.44 11.57
C ALA A 358 -15.07 2.83 11.03
N ILE A 359 -16.03 3.64 10.54
CA ILE A 359 -15.78 5.03 10.16
C ILE A 359 -15.27 5.82 11.37
N THR A 360 -15.94 5.69 12.52
CA THR A 360 -15.53 6.38 13.76
C THR A 360 -14.14 5.94 14.21
N SER A 361 -13.85 4.64 14.21
CA SER A 361 -12.52 4.13 14.56
C SER A 361 -11.43 4.55 13.57
N TRP A 362 -11.74 4.59 12.27
CA TRP A 362 -10.83 5.09 11.25
C TRP A 362 -10.55 6.59 11.41
N GLU A 363 -11.58 7.38 11.74
CA GLU A 363 -11.49 8.80 12.05
C GLU A 363 -10.59 9.04 13.28
N GLU A 364 -10.74 8.24 14.35
CA GLU A 364 -9.90 8.29 15.55
C GLU A 364 -8.44 7.92 15.27
N TYR A 365 -8.21 6.84 14.50
CA TYR A 365 -6.89 6.43 14.05
C TYR A 365 -6.20 7.53 13.24
N THR A 366 -6.89 8.08 12.24
CA THR A 366 -6.39 9.17 11.41
C THR A 366 -6.10 10.43 12.23
N CYS A 367 -6.97 10.77 13.19
CA CYS A 367 -6.75 11.88 14.12
C CYS A 367 -5.48 11.69 14.97
N LYS A 368 -5.25 10.47 15.47
CA LYS A 368 -4.07 10.15 16.28
C LYS A 368 -2.80 10.39 15.47
N LEU A 369 -2.71 9.80 14.28
CA LEU A 369 -1.54 9.94 13.41
C LEU A 369 -1.34 11.39 12.95
N HIS A 370 -2.43 12.11 12.66
CA HIS A 370 -2.32 13.52 12.27
C HIS A 370 -1.78 14.40 13.41
N LYS A 371 -2.19 14.15 14.66
CA LYS A 371 -1.64 14.87 15.83
C LYS A 371 -0.14 14.62 15.97
N GLU A 372 0.30 13.38 15.82
CA GLU A 372 1.71 12.99 15.89
C GLU A 372 2.54 13.61 14.75
N LEU A 373 1.98 13.66 13.54
CA LEU A 373 2.60 14.35 12.41
C LEU A 373 2.78 15.84 12.67
N VAL A 374 1.72 16.51 13.14
CA VAL A 374 1.74 17.95 13.41
C VAL A 374 2.70 18.29 14.56
N SER A 375 2.79 17.45 15.60
CA SER A 375 3.72 17.65 16.70
C SER A 375 5.19 17.43 16.29
N SER A 376 5.44 16.49 15.38
CA SER A 376 6.81 16.13 14.95
C SER A 376 7.36 17.08 13.87
N LEU A 377 6.49 17.62 13.02
CA LEU A 377 6.88 18.43 11.86
C LEU A 377 7.80 19.62 12.17
N PRO A 378 7.65 20.41 13.26
CA PRO A 378 8.57 21.49 13.59
C PRO A 378 10.02 21.02 13.79
N GLN A 379 10.22 19.86 14.42
CA GLN A 379 11.56 19.29 14.60
C GLN A 379 12.09 18.75 13.27
N TRP A 380 11.26 18.03 12.51
CA TRP A 380 11.66 17.55 11.18
C TRP A 380 12.03 18.69 10.23
N LYS A 381 11.35 19.83 10.31
CA LYS A 381 11.71 21.07 9.58
C LYS A 381 13.06 21.62 10.01
N THR A 382 13.34 21.64 11.32
CA THR A 382 14.61 22.15 11.87
C THR A 382 15.78 21.31 11.39
N TYR A 383 15.64 19.98 11.41
CA TYR A 383 16.74 19.05 11.13
C TYR A 383 16.75 18.52 9.69
N GLN A 384 15.70 18.78 8.90
CA GLN A 384 15.48 18.22 7.56
C GLN A 384 15.51 16.67 7.53
N THR A 385 15.11 16.04 8.63
CA THR A 385 15.14 14.59 8.84
C THR A 385 13.86 14.11 9.50
N ILE A 386 13.32 12.97 9.07
CA ILE A 386 12.14 12.33 9.64
C ILE A 386 12.59 11.26 10.63
N HIS A 387 12.33 11.51 11.91
CA HIS A 387 12.73 10.66 13.02
C HIS A 387 11.65 10.68 14.10
N LYS A 388 11.66 9.70 15.01
CA LYS A 388 10.73 9.71 16.14
C LYS A 388 11.07 10.88 17.06
N VAL A 389 10.06 11.68 17.40
CA VAL A 389 10.18 12.79 18.35
C VAL A 389 9.63 12.33 19.69
N ASP A 390 10.48 12.38 20.73
CA ASP A 390 10.12 12.01 22.11
C ASP A 390 9.33 13.10 22.85
#